data_AF-A0A9E7SX17-F1
#
_entry.id   AF-A0A9E7SX17-F1
#
_cell.length_a   1.000
_cell.length_b   1.000
_cell.length_c   1.000
_cell.angle_alpha   90.00
_cell.angle_beta   90.00
_cell.angle_gamma   90.00
#
_symmetry.space_group_name_H-M   'P 1'
#
loop_
_entity.id
_entity.type
_entity.pdbx_description
1 polymer ?
#
loop_
_entity_poly.entity_id
_entity_poly.type
_entity_poly.pdbx_seq_one_letter_code
_entity_poly.pdbx_strand_id
1 'polypeptide(L)'
;MARRVEDFVSNNNRGVGRLEGYLVDASDERALELSFSGITCMVRVSGAVYERDRGDHLLVGSTEPEHGIGRGGIGTEYGEYMEVTEEGETGVFTVDGRATVVDSLRGIENGIHELAVGTGDEPAVRSDEELDNETERHRAWTEDTGPTEVTVLQKFSSVLTGDLSEAGVIDRNGRLMGRLLFGDVGSVTGTSDYRVEVTLRFESQTLGDGYITDVGLEAITDSVSVSEEVAGIDRAVIGTSDQQPAPTDTTMGERLDDKAVERHARSDSVSALTVWFEDEPAGHPHSLREIGLEDNQGRLIWRTVFDTEEKTDDLPVIVDARIRII
;
A
#
# COMPACT_ATOMS: atom_id res chain seq x y z
N MET A 1 -28.93 -10.57 -16.74
CA MET A 1 -28.29 -10.04 -17.97
C MET A 1 -26.84 -9.74 -17.63
N ALA A 2 -25.89 -10.54 -18.12
CA ALA A 2 -24.47 -10.27 -17.93
C ALA A 2 -24.05 -9.15 -18.89
N ARG A 3 -23.61 -8.00 -18.35
CA ARG A 3 -22.97 -6.94 -19.14
C ARG A 3 -21.65 -7.50 -19.67
N ARG A 4 -21.40 -7.40 -20.98
CA ARG A 4 -20.20 -7.99 -21.60
C ARG A 4 -18.99 -7.11 -21.31
N VAL A 5 -17.83 -7.71 -21.13
CA VAL A 5 -16.53 -7.01 -21.00
C VAL A 5 -16.30 -6.01 -22.15
N GLU A 6 -16.85 -6.32 -23.33
CA GLU A 6 -16.86 -5.45 -24.51
C GLU A 6 -17.58 -4.11 -24.27
N ASP A 7 -18.64 -4.08 -23.45
CA ASP A 7 -19.36 -2.85 -23.09
C ASP A 7 -18.52 -1.98 -22.14
N PHE A 8 -17.77 -2.60 -21.23
CA PHE A 8 -16.83 -1.91 -20.33
C PHE A 8 -15.64 -1.32 -21.10
N VAL A 9 -15.02 -2.10 -22.00
CA VAL A 9 -13.91 -1.63 -22.83
C VAL A 9 -14.37 -0.53 -23.80
N SER A 10 -15.57 -0.65 -24.37
CA SER A 10 -16.11 0.38 -25.25
C SER A 10 -16.47 1.67 -24.52
N ASN A 11 -16.96 1.60 -23.27
CA ASN A 11 -17.26 2.79 -22.48
C ASN A 11 -15.98 3.46 -21.97
N ASN A 12 -14.98 2.68 -21.54
CA ASN A 12 -13.66 3.20 -21.18
C ASN A 12 -12.97 3.85 -22.37
N ASN A 13 -12.94 3.21 -23.55
CA ASN A 13 -12.30 3.80 -24.73
C ASN A 13 -13.01 5.07 -25.23
N ARG A 14 -14.33 5.19 -25.07
CA ARG A 14 -15.05 6.45 -25.34
C ARG A 14 -14.75 7.52 -24.28
N GLY A 15 -14.56 7.13 -23.02
CA GLY A 15 -14.14 8.03 -21.95
C GLY A 15 -12.73 8.58 -22.21
N VAL A 16 -11.76 7.71 -22.48
CA VAL A 16 -10.36 8.07 -22.76
C VAL A 16 -10.25 8.98 -23.98
N GLY A 17 -10.91 8.65 -25.10
CA GLY A 17 -10.89 9.51 -26.29
C GLY A 17 -11.58 10.87 -26.09
N ARG A 18 -12.52 10.99 -25.15
CA ARG A 18 -13.17 12.27 -24.79
C ARG A 18 -12.29 13.09 -23.85
N LEU A 19 -11.57 12.47 -22.93
CA LEU A 19 -10.64 13.12 -22.00
C LEU A 19 -9.38 13.65 -22.71
N GLU A 20 -8.77 12.86 -23.61
CA GLU A 20 -7.61 13.30 -24.39
C GLU A 20 -7.94 14.46 -25.34
N GLY A 21 -9.13 14.45 -25.95
CA GLY A 21 -9.59 15.53 -26.83
C GLY A 21 -9.80 16.86 -26.10
N TYR A 22 -10.35 16.82 -24.89
CA TYR A 22 -10.61 18.02 -24.10
C TYR A 22 -9.39 18.51 -23.30
N LEU A 23 -8.44 17.65 -22.92
CA LEU A 23 -7.16 18.12 -22.34
C LEU A 23 -6.37 19.04 -23.31
N VAL A 24 -6.60 18.89 -24.62
CA VAL A 24 -6.01 19.75 -25.65
C VAL A 24 -6.85 21.02 -25.88
N ASP A 25 -8.17 20.97 -25.69
CA ASP A 25 -9.11 22.10 -25.93
C ASP A 25 -9.52 22.88 -24.65
N ALA A 26 -9.25 22.39 -23.44
CA ALA A 26 -9.61 23.01 -22.16
C ALA A 26 -8.73 24.22 -21.80
N SER A 27 -8.02 24.82 -22.77
CA SER A 27 -7.51 26.19 -22.62
C SER A 27 -8.62 27.26 -22.79
N ASP A 28 -9.88 26.84 -22.88
CA ASP A 28 -11.02 27.75 -22.89
C ASP A 28 -11.20 28.37 -21.49
N GLU A 29 -11.32 29.70 -21.43
CA GLU A 29 -11.46 30.55 -20.24
C GLU A 29 -12.74 30.28 -19.39
N ARG A 30 -13.38 29.12 -19.53
CA ARG A 30 -14.69 28.76 -18.96
C ARG A 30 -14.74 27.45 -18.18
N ALA A 31 -13.64 26.77 -17.91
CA ALA A 31 -13.64 25.58 -17.05
C ALA A 31 -13.39 25.94 -15.57
N LEU A 32 -14.04 25.24 -14.66
CA LEU A 32 -13.66 25.23 -13.25
C LEU A 32 -12.60 24.14 -13.04
N GLU A 33 -11.36 24.55 -12.81
CA GLU A 33 -10.25 23.64 -12.56
C GLU A 33 -10.03 23.46 -11.05
N LEU A 34 -10.29 22.25 -10.57
CA LEU A 34 -10.04 21.84 -9.19
C LEU A 34 -8.82 20.92 -9.15
N SER A 35 -7.67 21.48 -8.75
CA SER A 35 -6.43 20.73 -8.63
C SER A 35 -6.02 20.57 -7.18
N PHE A 36 -5.88 19.32 -6.75
CA PHE A 36 -5.52 18.95 -5.39
C PHE A 36 -4.16 18.25 -5.39
N SER A 37 -3.20 18.87 -4.72
CA SER A 37 -1.85 18.35 -4.55
C SER A 37 -1.44 18.45 -3.08
N GLY A 38 -0.38 17.75 -2.70
CA GLY A 38 0.04 17.68 -1.29
C GLY A 38 -0.66 16.58 -0.48
N ILE A 39 -1.38 15.69 -1.15
CA ILE A 39 -1.85 14.43 -0.55
C ILE A 39 -0.67 13.47 -0.55
N THR A 40 -0.22 13.08 0.64
CA THR A 40 0.98 12.26 0.80
C THR A 40 0.66 11.03 1.64
N CYS A 41 1.09 9.86 1.17
CA CYS A 41 1.10 8.62 1.92
C CYS A 41 2.56 8.26 2.20
N MET A 42 2.93 8.23 3.47
CA MET A 42 4.27 7.88 3.92
C MET A 42 4.32 6.42 4.33
N VAL A 43 5.37 5.72 3.92
CA VAL A 43 5.61 4.33 4.34
C VAL A 43 6.82 4.27 5.25
N ARG A 44 6.62 3.83 6.50
CA ARG A 44 7.71 3.54 7.42
C ARG A 44 8.05 2.06 7.37
N VAL A 45 9.34 1.75 7.40
CA VAL A 45 9.86 0.39 7.43
C VAL A 45 10.50 0.18 8.80
N SER A 46 10.05 -0.86 9.51
CA SER A 46 10.64 -1.32 10.77
C SER A 46 10.71 -2.84 10.75
N GLY A 47 11.36 -3.45 11.73
CA GLY A 47 11.41 -4.91 11.79
C GLY A 47 12.15 -5.42 13.01
N ALA A 48 12.05 -6.73 13.21
CA ALA A 48 12.64 -7.43 14.34
C ALA A 48 13.20 -8.78 13.88
N VAL A 49 14.19 -9.26 14.62
CA VAL A 49 14.75 -10.61 14.43
C VAL A 49 14.51 -11.41 15.70
N TYR A 50 13.95 -12.60 15.50
CA TYR A 50 13.78 -13.58 16.54
C TYR A 50 14.66 -14.79 16.27
N GLU A 51 15.25 -15.34 17.31
CA GLU A 51 16.04 -16.56 17.27
C GLU A 51 15.35 -17.64 18.10
N ARG A 52 15.49 -18.88 17.64
CA ARG A 52 15.10 -20.05 18.40
C ARG A 52 16.17 -21.11 18.27
N ASP A 53 16.72 -21.52 19.41
CA ASP A 53 17.61 -22.68 19.47
C ASP A 53 16.83 -23.94 19.03
N ARG A 54 17.43 -24.72 18.12
CA ARG A 54 16.85 -25.99 17.68
C ARG A 54 16.96 -27.07 18.75
N GLY A 55 17.87 -26.88 19.72
CA GLY A 55 18.20 -27.86 20.74
C GLY A 55 18.83 -29.13 20.15
N ASP A 56 19.61 -29.83 20.96
CA ASP A 56 20.25 -31.10 20.59
C ASP A 56 19.36 -32.34 20.85
N HIS A 57 18.04 -32.18 20.96
CA HIS A 57 17.18 -33.21 21.54
C HIS A 57 16.02 -33.63 20.64
N LEU A 58 16.09 -34.87 20.15
CA LEU A 58 14.95 -35.60 19.63
C LEU A 58 14.20 -36.24 20.81
N LEU A 59 12.96 -35.84 21.08
CA LEU A 59 12.13 -36.49 22.09
C LEU A 59 11.65 -37.85 21.58
N VAL A 60 12.15 -38.92 22.20
CA VAL A 60 11.68 -40.30 21.97
C VAL A 60 11.19 -40.87 23.29
N GLY A 61 9.86 -40.89 23.48
CA GLY A 61 9.20 -41.59 24.58
C GLY A 61 9.08 -40.80 25.90
N SER A 62 8.44 -39.62 25.87
CA SER A 62 8.09 -38.89 27.10
C SER A 62 7.08 -39.66 27.96
N THR A 63 7.19 -39.54 29.29
CA THR A 63 6.19 -40.04 30.26
C THR A 63 5.00 -39.10 30.42
N GLU A 64 5.07 -37.90 29.86
CA GLU A 64 3.95 -36.97 29.80
C GLU A 64 2.96 -37.42 28.71
N PRO A 65 1.65 -37.53 29.03
CA PRO A 65 0.66 -38.12 28.12
C PRO A 65 0.54 -37.44 26.75
N GLU A 66 0.90 -36.16 26.67
CA GLU A 66 0.91 -35.35 25.45
C GLU A 66 2.12 -35.62 24.53
N HIS A 67 3.16 -36.29 25.00
CA HIS A 67 4.44 -36.42 24.28
C HIS A 67 5.02 -37.86 24.24
N GLY A 68 4.26 -38.89 24.63
CA GLY A 68 4.74 -40.28 24.75
C GLY A 68 4.34 -41.23 23.62
N ILE A 69 5.28 -42.06 23.14
CA ILE A 69 4.98 -43.13 22.17
C ILE A 69 4.28 -44.30 22.85
N GLY A 70 3.13 -44.64 22.28
CA GLY A 70 2.12 -45.56 22.77
C GLY A 70 0.72 -45.05 22.40
N ARG A 71 0.58 -43.71 22.35
CA ARG A 71 -0.53 -42.96 21.73
C ARG A 71 -0.16 -41.56 21.17
N GLY A 72 1.07 -41.05 21.37
CA GLY A 72 1.54 -39.73 20.94
C GLY A 72 2.47 -39.75 19.72
N GLY A 73 2.51 -38.63 18.97
CA GLY A 73 3.26 -38.47 17.73
C GLY A 73 4.77 -38.38 17.89
N ILE A 74 5.49 -38.43 16.77
CA ILE A 74 6.93 -38.14 16.65
C ILE A 74 7.06 -36.67 16.27
N GLY A 75 7.87 -35.89 16.99
CA GLY A 75 8.13 -34.49 16.67
C GLY A 75 9.35 -33.94 17.41
N THR A 76 9.98 -32.91 16.83
CA THR A 76 10.97 -32.09 17.52
C THR A 76 10.24 -31.03 18.32
N GLU A 77 10.55 -30.91 19.62
CA GLU A 77 10.10 -29.76 20.41
C GLU A 77 11.17 -28.67 20.28
N TYR A 78 10.78 -27.56 19.66
CA TYR A 78 11.60 -26.37 19.62
C TYR A 78 11.09 -25.40 20.68
N GLY A 79 11.98 -24.59 21.27
CA GLY A 79 11.59 -23.54 22.21
C GLY A 79 10.71 -22.45 21.58
N GLU A 80 10.36 -21.43 22.35
CA GLU A 80 9.76 -20.22 21.78
C GLU A 80 10.81 -19.40 21.01
N TYR A 81 10.35 -18.62 20.04
CA TYR A 81 11.19 -17.60 19.40
C TYR A 81 11.44 -16.48 20.40
N MET A 82 12.71 -16.22 20.68
CA MET A 82 13.18 -15.13 21.53
C MET A 82 13.65 -13.98 20.66
N GLU A 83 13.23 -12.77 20.98
CA GLU A 83 13.67 -11.58 20.27
C GLU A 83 15.15 -11.30 20.53
N VAL A 84 15.91 -11.09 19.45
CA VAL A 84 17.37 -10.83 19.50
C VAL A 84 17.67 -9.36 19.22
N THR A 85 16.85 -8.71 18.39
CA THR A 85 16.90 -7.26 18.19
C THR A 85 15.49 -6.70 18.15
N GLU A 86 15.25 -5.68 18.97
CA GLU A 86 14.09 -4.79 18.85
C GLU A 86 14.40 -3.73 17.78
N GLU A 87 13.44 -3.44 16.91
CA GLU A 87 13.40 -2.34 15.92
C GLU A 87 14.70 -2.11 15.12
N GLY A 88 14.74 -2.56 13.87
CA GLY A 88 15.88 -2.29 12.98
C GLY A 88 16.27 -0.80 12.95
N GLU A 89 17.58 -0.53 13.02
CA GLU A 89 18.16 0.78 13.32
C GLU A 89 17.85 1.83 12.23
N THR A 90 17.77 1.40 10.97
CA THR A 90 17.47 2.27 9.83
C THR A 90 16.66 1.52 8.77
N GLY A 91 15.38 1.85 8.67
CA GLY A 91 14.47 1.35 7.64
C GLY A 91 14.18 2.40 6.58
N VAL A 92 14.25 2.00 5.31
CA VAL A 92 13.96 2.88 4.17
C VAL A 92 13.01 2.19 3.21
N PHE A 93 11.95 2.91 2.85
CA PHE A 93 11.10 2.56 1.71
C PHE A 93 11.75 3.12 0.43
N THR A 94 12.08 2.22 -0.50
CA THR A 94 12.88 2.54 -1.69
C THR A 94 12.03 3.23 -2.76
N VAL A 95 12.68 3.74 -3.82
CA VAL A 95 12.00 4.25 -5.01
C VAL A 95 11.13 3.16 -5.66
N ASP A 96 11.63 1.93 -5.67
CA ASP A 96 10.95 0.78 -6.22
C ASP A 96 9.73 0.35 -5.39
N GLY A 97 9.81 0.46 -4.05
CA GLY A 97 8.65 0.28 -3.18
C GLY A 97 7.54 1.27 -3.46
N ARG A 98 7.89 2.54 -3.72
CA ARG A 98 6.91 3.57 -4.10
C ARG A 98 6.26 3.25 -5.44
N ALA A 99 7.04 2.80 -6.41
CA ALA A 99 6.50 2.36 -7.70
C ALA A 99 5.53 1.19 -7.53
N THR A 100 5.80 0.25 -6.60
CA THR A 100 4.87 -0.83 -6.25
C THR A 100 3.54 -0.33 -5.70
N VAL A 101 3.55 0.58 -4.72
CA VAL A 101 2.30 1.17 -4.20
C VAL A 101 1.55 1.92 -5.30
N VAL A 102 2.27 2.68 -6.14
CA VAL A 102 1.66 3.39 -7.28
C VAL A 102 1.04 2.41 -8.27
N ASP A 103 1.70 1.31 -8.61
CA ASP A 103 1.17 0.28 -9.51
C ASP A 103 -0.10 -0.34 -8.92
N SER A 104 -0.13 -0.65 -7.62
CA SER A 104 -1.33 -1.13 -6.93
C SER A 104 -2.48 -0.12 -7.02
N LEU A 105 -2.23 1.16 -6.74
CA LEU A 105 -3.26 2.21 -6.85
C LEU A 105 -3.77 2.43 -8.28
N ARG A 106 -3.02 1.98 -9.29
CA ARG A 106 -3.46 1.98 -10.69
C ARG A 106 -4.38 0.82 -11.07
N GLY A 107 -4.57 -0.16 -10.19
CA GLY A 107 -5.26 -1.39 -10.57
C GLY A 107 -4.33 -2.47 -11.15
N ILE A 108 -3.00 -2.37 -10.98
CA ILE A 108 -2.05 -3.42 -11.41
C ILE A 108 -1.85 -4.38 -10.25
N GLU A 109 -2.07 -5.68 -10.49
CA GLU A 109 -1.76 -6.72 -9.52
C GLU A 109 -0.26 -6.75 -9.22
N ASN A 110 0.10 -6.27 -8.04
CA ASN A 110 1.41 -6.40 -7.47
C ASN A 110 1.26 -6.54 -5.95
N GLY A 111 2.36 -6.85 -5.28
CA GLY A 111 2.36 -6.99 -3.82
C GLY A 111 3.58 -7.71 -3.35
N ILE A 112 3.67 -7.80 -2.03
CA ILE A 112 4.76 -8.45 -1.33
C ILE A 112 4.80 -9.94 -1.73
N HIS A 113 6.00 -10.44 -2.03
CA HIS A 113 6.20 -11.82 -2.46
C HIS A 113 7.29 -12.52 -1.66
N GLU A 114 8.42 -11.84 -1.43
CA GLU A 114 9.61 -12.42 -0.83
C GLU A 114 10.15 -11.53 0.29
N LEU A 115 10.81 -12.18 1.25
CA LEU A 115 11.66 -11.51 2.21
C LEU A 115 13.07 -12.07 2.02
N ALA A 116 14.01 -11.16 1.84
CA ALA A 116 15.43 -11.44 1.71
C ALA A 116 16.17 -10.99 2.96
N VAL A 117 17.29 -11.65 3.24
CA VAL A 117 18.22 -11.29 4.31
C VAL A 117 19.63 -11.23 3.77
N GLY A 118 20.48 -10.46 4.44
CA GLY A 118 21.85 -10.26 4.02
C GLY A 118 22.79 -9.97 5.20
N THR A 119 24.05 -9.74 4.82
CA THR A 119 25.16 -9.41 5.74
C THR A 119 25.73 -8.02 5.45
N GLY A 120 25.06 -7.21 4.64
CA GLY A 120 25.48 -5.84 4.35
C GLY A 120 25.35 -4.92 5.55
N ASP A 121 26.31 -4.02 5.72
CA ASP A 121 26.40 -3.07 6.83
C ASP A 121 26.31 -1.61 6.38
N GLU A 122 26.24 -1.36 5.07
CA GLU A 122 26.07 -0.03 4.50
C GLU A 122 24.63 0.49 4.75
N PRO A 123 24.47 1.73 5.26
CA PRO A 123 23.17 2.34 5.56
C PRO A 123 22.17 2.21 4.40
N ALA A 124 20.95 1.77 4.72
CA ALA A 124 19.87 1.71 3.75
C ALA A 124 19.59 3.10 3.14
N VAL A 125 19.52 3.20 1.81
CA VAL A 125 19.17 4.42 1.10
C VAL A 125 18.02 4.21 0.13
N ARG A 126 17.30 5.29 -0.19
CA ARG A 126 16.07 5.21 -1.01
C ARG A 126 16.30 4.73 -2.43
N SER A 127 17.53 4.85 -2.93
CA SER A 127 17.93 4.42 -4.28
C SER A 127 18.37 2.96 -4.34
N ASP A 128 18.33 2.22 -3.23
CA ASP A 128 18.69 0.81 -3.24
C ASP A 128 17.69 0.00 -4.08
N GLU A 129 18.22 -0.83 -4.97
CA GLU A 129 17.46 -1.74 -5.83
C GLU A 129 17.60 -3.21 -5.37
N GLU A 130 18.59 -3.49 -4.52
CA GLU A 130 18.91 -4.81 -3.94
C GLU A 130 19.50 -4.67 -2.52
N LEU A 131 19.61 -5.79 -1.81
CA LEU A 131 20.39 -5.83 -0.56
C LEU A 131 21.88 -5.72 -0.88
N ASP A 132 22.67 -5.15 0.02
CA ASP A 132 24.10 -4.93 -0.21
C ASP A 132 24.88 -6.26 -0.28
N ASN A 133 24.54 -7.22 0.59
CA ASN A 133 25.06 -8.58 0.49
C ASN A 133 23.99 -9.62 0.83
N GLU A 134 23.06 -9.83 -0.10
CA GLU A 134 22.02 -10.85 0.00
C GLU A 134 22.61 -12.25 0.19
N THR A 135 22.13 -12.97 1.20
CA THR A 135 22.54 -14.34 1.50
C THR A 135 21.44 -15.35 1.21
N GLU A 136 20.20 -15.03 1.60
CA GLU A 136 19.03 -15.87 1.36
C GLU A 136 17.79 -15.04 1.04
N ARG A 137 16.90 -15.64 0.23
CA ARG A 137 15.61 -15.08 -0.14
C ARG A 137 14.58 -16.19 -0.21
N HIS A 138 13.43 -15.97 0.42
CA HIS A 138 12.33 -16.94 0.43
C HIS A 138 10.98 -16.25 0.33
N ARG A 139 9.98 -17.00 -0.18
CA ARG A 139 8.60 -16.52 -0.28
C ARG A 139 8.02 -16.21 1.09
N ALA A 140 7.70 -14.94 1.34
CA ALA A 140 7.25 -14.49 2.65
C ALA A 140 5.76 -14.75 2.87
N TRP A 141 5.36 -14.73 4.14
CA TRP A 141 3.97 -14.61 4.54
C TRP A 141 3.71 -13.20 5.04
N THR A 142 2.50 -12.70 4.82
CA THR A 142 2.04 -11.41 5.37
C THR A 142 1.07 -11.70 6.49
N GLU A 143 1.30 -11.09 7.64
CA GLU A 143 0.32 -10.99 8.73
C GLU A 143 -0.27 -9.59 8.72
N ASP A 144 -1.60 -9.54 8.76
CA ASP A 144 -2.35 -8.31 8.99
C ASP A 144 -2.25 -7.98 10.49
N THR A 145 -1.41 -7.01 10.80
CA THR A 145 -1.17 -6.53 12.16
C THR A 145 -2.02 -5.31 12.50
N GLY A 146 -2.79 -4.79 11.53
CA GLY A 146 -3.68 -3.67 11.70
C GLY A 146 -4.04 -2.99 10.37
N PRO A 147 -5.05 -2.11 10.36
CA PRO A 147 -5.61 -1.52 9.14
C PRO A 147 -4.64 -0.61 8.37
N THR A 148 -3.44 -0.35 8.88
CA THR A 148 -2.44 0.52 8.23
C THR A 148 -1.04 -0.10 8.27
N GLU A 149 -0.94 -1.37 8.65
CA GLU A 149 0.32 -2.05 8.90
C GLU A 149 0.28 -3.46 8.31
N VAL A 150 1.24 -3.76 7.45
CA VAL A 150 1.48 -5.12 6.97
C VAL A 150 2.82 -5.59 7.53
N THR A 151 2.80 -6.73 8.22
CA THR A 151 4.02 -7.38 8.69
C THR A 151 4.36 -8.54 7.77
N VAL A 152 5.55 -8.46 7.17
CA VAL A 152 6.12 -9.49 6.30
C VAL A 152 7.03 -10.36 7.13
N LEU A 153 6.73 -11.65 7.21
CA LEU A 153 7.47 -12.59 8.03
C LEU A 153 8.04 -13.74 7.21
N GLN A 154 9.25 -14.15 7.58
CA GLN A 154 9.87 -15.35 7.04
C GLN A 154 10.78 -16.02 8.07
N LYS A 155 10.80 -17.35 8.02
CA LYS A 155 11.72 -18.20 8.78
C LYS A 155 12.90 -18.58 7.91
N PHE A 156 14.10 -18.28 8.37
CA PHE A 156 15.36 -18.69 7.77
C PHE A 156 15.97 -19.80 8.60
N SER A 157 16.39 -20.84 7.89
CA SER A 157 17.02 -22.00 8.51
C SER A 157 18.52 -21.75 8.67
N SER A 158 19.14 -22.43 9.62
CA SER A 158 20.57 -22.40 10.03
C SER A 158 21.67 -22.54 8.95
N VAL A 159 21.35 -22.47 7.65
CA VAL A 159 22.32 -22.47 6.55
C VAL A 159 22.88 -21.07 6.29
N LEU A 160 22.20 -20.04 6.79
CA LEU A 160 22.81 -18.71 6.97
C LEU A 160 24.12 -18.87 7.74
N THR A 161 25.23 -18.61 7.05
CA THR A 161 26.56 -18.58 7.66
C THR A 161 27.06 -17.16 7.54
N GLY A 162 27.12 -16.45 8.67
CA GLY A 162 27.48 -15.02 8.71
C GLY A 162 26.65 -14.25 9.72
N ASP A 163 26.84 -12.93 9.73
CA ASP A 163 26.12 -12.01 10.60
C ASP A 163 24.86 -11.53 9.88
N LEU A 164 23.67 -11.75 10.46
CA LEU A 164 22.43 -11.22 9.92
C LEU A 164 22.36 -9.72 10.25
N SER A 165 22.51 -8.86 9.25
CA SER A 165 22.58 -7.41 9.46
C SER A 165 21.57 -6.62 8.65
N GLU A 166 20.97 -7.22 7.62
CA GLU A 166 19.98 -6.54 6.79
C GLU A 166 18.82 -7.46 6.37
N ALA A 167 17.66 -6.85 6.11
CA ALA A 167 16.52 -7.50 5.49
C ALA A 167 15.87 -6.61 4.42
N GLY A 168 15.25 -7.27 3.45
CA GLY A 168 14.57 -6.64 2.33
C GLY A 168 13.20 -7.25 2.08
N VAL A 169 12.20 -6.41 1.88
CA VAL A 169 10.88 -6.83 1.38
C VAL A 169 10.88 -6.68 -0.13
N ILE A 170 10.52 -7.74 -0.86
CA ILE A 170 10.60 -7.80 -2.31
C ILE A 170 9.20 -8.05 -2.89
N ASP A 171 8.83 -7.29 -3.92
CA ASP A 171 7.56 -7.45 -4.61
C ASP A 171 7.55 -8.66 -5.57
N ARG A 172 6.39 -8.97 -6.15
CA ARG A 172 6.23 -10.07 -7.12
C ARG A 172 7.08 -9.90 -8.39
N ASN A 173 7.47 -8.68 -8.74
CA ASN A 173 8.31 -8.37 -9.89
C ASN A 173 9.81 -8.41 -9.58
N GLY A 174 10.19 -8.73 -8.33
CA GLY A 174 11.57 -8.78 -7.88
C GLY A 174 12.15 -7.42 -7.48
N ARG A 175 11.31 -6.39 -7.32
CA ARG A 175 11.73 -5.05 -6.90
C ARG A 175 11.86 -4.98 -5.38
N LEU A 176 12.95 -4.42 -4.88
CA LEU A 176 13.14 -4.17 -3.46
C LEU A 176 12.19 -3.05 -3.02
N MET A 177 11.21 -3.35 -2.16
CA MET A 177 10.25 -2.38 -1.65
C MET A 177 10.77 -1.60 -0.45
N GLY A 178 11.39 -2.31 0.50
CA GLY A 178 11.93 -1.72 1.71
C GLY A 178 13.19 -2.47 2.11
N ARG A 179 14.18 -1.71 2.61
CA ARG A 179 15.42 -2.24 3.16
C ARG A 179 15.55 -1.78 4.60
N LEU A 180 15.96 -2.69 5.46
CA LEU A 180 16.14 -2.48 6.88
C LEU A 180 17.52 -2.98 7.26
N LEU A 181 18.29 -2.16 7.99
CA LEU A 181 19.44 -2.64 8.73
C LEU A 181 19.03 -2.96 10.16
N PHE A 182 19.53 -4.08 10.67
CA PHE A 182 19.47 -4.42 12.08
C PHE A 182 20.76 -3.95 12.77
N GLY A 183 20.68 -3.78 14.09
CA GLY A 183 21.89 -3.67 14.90
C GLY A 183 22.67 -4.99 14.94
N ASP A 184 23.59 -5.12 15.89
CA ASP A 184 24.34 -6.36 16.09
C ASP A 184 23.39 -7.50 16.56
N VAL A 185 22.91 -8.31 15.61
CA VAL A 185 22.12 -9.54 15.86
C VAL A 185 23.01 -10.68 16.37
N GLY A 186 24.34 -10.48 16.39
CA GLY A 186 25.32 -11.50 16.67
C GLY A 186 25.51 -12.50 15.51
N SER A 187 26.55 -13.32 15.62
CA SER A 187 26.86 -14.32 14.60
C SER A 187 25.82 -15.43 14.59
N VAL A 188 25.19 -15.65 13.44
CA VAL A 188 24.24 -16.75 13.25
C VAL A 188 24.98 -18.08 13.43
N THR A 189 24.58 -18.86 14.44
CA THR A 189 25.13 -20.19 14.65
C THR A 189 24.30 -21.23 13.91
N GLY A 190 24.95 -22.24 13.34
CA GLY A 190 24.28 -23.31 12.58
C GLY A 190 23.31 -24.20 13.40
N THR A 191 23.08 -23.86 14.67
CA THR A 191 22.22 -24.56 15.62
C THR A 191 20.88 -23.86 15.84
N SER A 192 20.67 -22.66 15.32
CA SER A 192 19.45 -21.87 15.55
C SER A 192 18.60 -21.68 14.29
N ASP A 193 17.29 -21.51 14.47
CA ASP A 193 16.37 -20.95 13.48
C ASP A 193 16.22 -19.44 13.72
N TYR A 194 16.14 -18.67 12.64
CA TYR A 194 15.85 -17.24 12.71
C TYR A 194 14.50 -16.95 12.06
N ARG A 195 13.74 -16.05 12.65
CA ARG A 195 12.54 -15.48 12.05
C ARG A 195 12.76 -13.99 11.94
N VAL A 196 12.66 -13.48 10.72
CA VAL A 196 12.76 -12.06 10.43
C VAL A 196 11.36 -11.54 10.12
N GLU A 197 11.02 -10.42 10.74
CA GLU A 197 9.77 -9.71 10.53
C GLU A 197 10.11 -8.29 10.07
N VAL A 198 9.50 -7.85 8.97
CA VAL A 198 9.60 -6.49 8.47
C VAL A 198 8.19 -5.91 8.35
N THR A 199 7.92 -4.84 9.07
CA THR A 199 6.63 -4.15 9.07
C THR A 199 6.70 -2.91 8.18
N LEU A 200 5.72 -2.80 7.28
CA LEU A 200 5.46 -1.59 6.49
C LEU A 200 4.23 -0.89 7.08
N ARG A 201 4.42 0.34 7.58
CA ARG A 201 3.35 1.16 8.16
C ARG A 201 3.02 2.33 7.26
N PHE A 202 1.75 2.45 6.89
CA PHE A 202 1.21 3.49 6.02
C PHE A 202 0.64 4.63 6.84
N GLU A 203 1.09 5.85 6.58
CA GLU A 203 0.67 7.05 7.30
C GLU A 203 0.20 8.12 6.31
N SER A 204 -0.89 8.80 6.64
CA SER A 204 -1.38 9.94 5.87
C SER A 204 -0.68 11.23 6.31
N GLN A 205 -0.22 12.02 5.35
CA GLN A 205 0.17 13.40 5.53
C GLN A 205 -0.47 14.25 4.43
N THR A 206 -1.35 15.15 4.82
CA THR A 206 -2.00 16.08 3.89
C THR A 206 -1.67 17.52 4.25
N LEU A 207 -1.40 18.32 3.23
CA LEU A 207 -1.36 19.77 3.36
C LEU A 207 -2.78 20.33 3.13
N GLY A 208 -3.27 21.14 4.08
CA GLY A 208 -4.60 21.76 4.00
C GLY A 208 -5.69 20.94 4.69
N ASP A 209 -6.93 21.09 4.19
CA ASP A 209 -8.16 20.56 4.81
C ASP A 209 -8.56 19.14 4.32
N GLY A 210 -7.70 18.49 3.54
CA GLY A 210 -7.93 17.13 3.05
C GLY A 210 -7.31 16.05 3.95
N TYR A 211 -7.82 14.82 3.89
CA TYR A 211 -7.24 13.65 4.55
C TYR A 211 -7.41 12.40 3.69
N ILE A 212 -6.37 11.54 3.65
CA ILE A 212 -6.57 10.11 3.36
C ILE A 212 -7.29 9.51 4.58
N THR A 213 -8.39 8.82 4.37
CA THR A 213 -9.18 8.22 5.45
C THR A 213 -8.50 6.95 5.98
N ASP A 214 -8.90 6.48 7.16
CA ASP A 214 -8.41 5.23 7.74
C ASP A 214 -8.75 4.05 6.83
N VAL A 215 -9.96 4.04 6.25
CA VAL A 215 -10.39 3.03 5.26
C VAL A 215 -9.60 3.14 3.96
N GLY A 216 -9.17 4.35 3.58
CA GLY A 216 -8.31 4.59 2.43
C GLY A 216 -6.90 4.07 2.63
N LEU A 217 -6.33 4.25 3.83
CA LEU A 217 -5.03 3.67 4.18
C LEU A 217 -5.10 2.14 4.25
N GLU A 218 -6.20 1.58 4.77
CA GLU A 218 -6.49 0.15 4.73
C GLU A 218 -6.53 -0.36 3.29
N ALA A 219 -7.25 0.32 2.41
CA ALA A 219 -7.28 -0.01 0.99
C ALA A 219 -5.89 -0.02 0.35
N ILE A 220 -5.07 1.00 0.61
CA ILE A 220 -3.69 1.07 0.12
C ILE A 220 -2.85 -0.09 0.68
N THR A 221 -3.01 -0.40 1.97
CA THR A 221 -2.27 -1.48 2.66
C THR A 221 -2.65 -2.85 2.10
N ASP A 222 -3.94 -3.12 1.91
CA ASP A 222 -4.46 -4.37 1.32
C ASP A 222 -3.90 -4.59 -0.09
N SER A 223 -3.85 -3.50 -0.87
CA SER A 223 -3.40 -3.55 -2.27
C SER A 223 -1.93 -3.93 -2.46
N VAL A 224 -1.13 -3.89 -1.40
CA VAL A 224 0.27 -4.32 -1.41
C VAL A 224 0.51 -5.57 -0.59
N SER A 225 -0.37 -5.91 0.35
CA SER A 225 -0.24 -7.08 1.22
C SER A 225 -0.68 -8.37 0.51
N VAL A 226 -1.77 -8.33 -0.27
CA VAL A 226 -2.33 -9.52 -0.94
C VAL A 226 -2.46 -9.28 -2.44
N SER A 227 -1.74 -10.08 -3.23
CA SER A 227 -1.67 -9.95 -4.69
C SER A 227 -2.98 -10.14 -5.46
N GLU A 228 -4.07 -10.51 -4.78
CA GLU A 228 -5.36 -10.88 -5.39
C GLU A 228 -6.42 -9.78 -5.24
N GLU A 229 -6.22 -8.79 -4.37
CA GLU A 229 -7.15 -7.69 -4.16
C GLU A 229 -6.49 -6.37 -4.53
N VAL A 230 -6.75 -5.90 -5.75
CA VAL A 230 -6.26 -4.58 -6.15
C VAL A 230 -7.24 -3.51 -5.73
N ALA A 231 -6.91 -2.77 -4.68
CA ALA A 231 -7.57 -1.51 -4.35
C ALA A 231 -6.98 -0.39 -5.23
N GLY A 232 -7.62 -0.12 -6.35
CA GLY A 232 -7.22 0.95 -7.26
C GLY A 232 -8.17 2.13 -7.16
N ILE A 233 -7.66 3.35 -7.27
CA ILE A 233 -8.52 4.55 -7.38
C ILE A 233 -9.42 4.35 -8.60
N ASP A 234 -10.73 4.47 -8.45
CA ASP A 234 -11.68 4.19 -9.53
C ASP A 234 -12.58 5.39 -9.82
N ARG A 235 -13.00 6.13 -8.79
CA ARG A 235 -13.98 7.20 -8.94
C ARG A 235 -13.57 8.46 -8.21
N ALA A 236 -13.95 9.59 -8.78
CA ALA A 236 -13.98 10.87 -8.08
C ALA A 236 -15.44 11.22 -7.81
N VAL A 237 -15.67 11.79 -6.65
CA VAL A 237 -16.99 12.09 -6.13
C VAL A 237 -17.02 13.55 -5.76
N ILE A 238 -18.00 14.31 -6.27
CA ILE A 238 -18.21 15.70 -5.88
C ILE A 238 -19.37 15.79 -4.90
N GLY A 239 -19.32 16.80 -4.04
CA GLY A 239 -20.32 17.04 -3.02
C GLY A 239 -20.48 18.51 -2.66
N THR A 240 -21.50 18.75 -1.84
CA THR A 240 -21.92 20.10 -1.41
C THR A 240 -21.67 20.36 0.07
N SER A 241 -21.15 19.36 0.79
CA SER A 241 -20.90 19.47 2.23
C SER A 241 -19.78 20.45 2.54
N ASP A 242 -19.93 21.15 3.65
CA ASP A 242 -18.86 21.94 4.27
C ASP A 242 -18.35 21.35 5.57
N GLN A 243 -18.74 20.10 5.87
CA GLN A 243 -18.22 19.38 7.01
C GLN A 243 -16.75 19.07 6.78
N GLN A 244 -15.89 19.57 7.67
CA GLN A 244 -14.47 19.28 7.70
C GLN A 244 -14.23 17.76 7.64
N PRO A 245 -13.37 17.27 6.73
CA PRO A 245 -13.01 15.87 6.64
C PRO A 245 -12.25 15.40 7.88
N ALA A 246 -12.47 14.14 8.25
CA ALA A 246 -11.78 13.44 9.33
C ALA A 246 -11.24 12.09 8.82
N PRO A 247 -10.13 11.57 9.41
CA PRO A 247 -9.60 10.26 9.06
C PRO A 247 -10.63 9.13 9.17
N THR A 248 -11.54 9.21 10.14
CA THR A 248 -12.57 8.17 10.37
C THR A 248 -13.73 8.21 9.37
N ASP A 249 -13.74 9.15 8.42
CA ASP A 249 -14.83 9.24 7.44
C ASP A 249 -14.80 8.04 6.50
N THR A 250 -15.97 7.44 6.29
CA THR A 250 -16.12 6.29 5.36
C THR A 250 -16.91 6.66 4.11
N THR A 251 -17.51 7.85 4.07
CA THR A 251 -18.30 8.37 2.95
C THR A 251 -18.14 9.89 2.85
N MET A 252 -18.52 10.46 1.70
CA MET A 252 -18.70 11.91 1.55
C MET A 252 -19.73 12.43 2.56
N GLY A 253 -19.62 13.71 2.94
CA GLY A 253 -20.58 14.38 3.79
C GLY A 253 -21.91 14.61 3.08
N GLU A 254 -21.87 15.10 1.84
CA GLU A 254 -23.06 15.25 0.99
C GLU A 254 -22.71 14.98 -0.47
N ARG A 255 -22.82 13.70 -0.87
CA ARG A 255 -22.57 13.26 -2.25
C ARG A 255 -23.58 13.89 -3.21
N LEU A 256 -23.06 14.53 -4.25
CA LEU A 256 -23.86 15.04 -5.37
C LEU A 256 -23.82 14.08 -6.58
N ASP A 257 -22.62 13.74 -7.03
CA ASP A 257 -22.41 12.88 -8.21
C ASP A 257 -21.01 12.26 -8.21
N ASP A 258 -20.80 11.26 -9.06
CA ASP A 258 -19.59 10.46 -9.09
C ASP A 258 -19.25 9.92 -10.48
N LYS A 259 -17.98 10.05 -10.86
CA LYS A 259 -17.49 9.62 -12.18
C LYS A 259 -16.22 8.80 -12.08
N ALA A 260 -16.06 7.90 -13.04
CA ALA A 260 -14.81 7.16 -13.19
C ALA A 260 -13.65 8.14 -13.45
N VAL A 261 -12.47 7.80 -12.94
CA VAL A 261 -11.25 8.58 -13.14
C VAL A 261 -10.31 7.91 -14.12
N GLU A 262 -9.60 8.74 -14.88
CA GLU A 262 -8.38 8.33 -15.55
C GLU A 262 -7.22 8.44 -14.56
N ARG A 263 -6.35 7.42 -14.57
CA ARG A 263 -5.22 7.32 -13.65
C ARG A 263 -3.92 7.54 -14.37
N HIS A 264 -3.19 8.58 -13.98
CA HIS A 264 -1.85 8.85 -14.49
C HIS A 264 -0.83 8.61 -13.39
N ALA A 265 0.15 7.76 -13.67
CA ALA A 265 1.18 7.42 -12.70
C ALA A 265 2.55 7.99 -13.09
N ARG A 266 3.30 8.32 -12.05
CA ARG A 266 4.74 8.60 -12.06
C ARG A 266 5.40 7.67 -11.04
N SER A 267 6.72 7.66 -10.99
CA SER A 267 7.47 6.78 -10.07
C SER A 267 7.06 6.90 -8.60
N ASP A 268 6.60 8.07 -8.14
CA ASP A 268 6.27 8.35 -6.75
C ASP A 268 4.85 8.92 -6.55
N SER A 269 3.99 8.92 -7.57
CA SER A 269 2.65 9.49 -7.44
C SER A 269 1.63 8.93 -8.43
N VAL A 270 0.37 8.91 -8.02
CA VAL A 270 -0.79 8.67 -8.89
C VAL A 270 -1.69 9.91 -8.89
N SER A 271 -2.09 10.36 -10.09
CA SER A 271 -3.10 11.40 -10.31
C SER A 271 -4.39 10.75 -10.79
N ALA A 272 -5.51 11.17 -10.22
CA ALA A 272 -6.86 10.81 -10.60
C ALA A 272 -7.51 12.01 -11.29
N LEU A 273 -7.74 11.87 -12.59
CA LEU A 273 -8.29 12.92 -13.45
C LEU A 273 -9.71 12.57 -13.88
N THR A 274 -10.64 13.50 -13.79
CA THR A 274 -11.95 13.35 -14.43
C THR A 274 -12.55 14.70 -14.80
N VAL A 275 -13.60 14.67 -15.62
CA VAL A 275 -14.31 15.86 -16.08
C VAL A 275 -15.81 15.64 -15.94
N TRP A 276 -16.46 16.54 -15.22
CA TRP A 276 -17.91 16.74 -15.25
C TRP A 276 -18.23 17.76 -16.33
N PHE A 277 -19.02 17.36 -17.32
CA PHE A 277 -19.35 18.21 -18.46
C PHE A 277 -20.38 19.26 -18.06
N GLU A 278 -20.70 20.19 -18.96
CA GLU A 278 -21.55 21.32 -18.61
C GLU A 278 -22.91 20.87 -18.05
N ASP A 279 -23.50 19.82 -18.63
CA ASP A 279 -24.80 19.25 -18.27
C ASP A 279 -24.76 18.20 -17.13
N GLU A 280 -23.59 17.96 -16.53
CA GLU A 280 -23.38 16.88 -15.55
C GLU A 280 -22.83 17.41 -14.23
N PRO A 281 -23.44 17.19 -13.06
CA PRO A 281 -24.69 16.48 -12.85
C PRO A 281 -25.91 17.33 -13.20
N ALA A 282 -26.97 16.71 -13.68
CA ALA A 282 -28.19 17.42 -14.05
C ALA A 282 -28.79 18.21 -12.86
N GLY A 283 -29.56 19.26 -13.17
CA GLY A 283 -30.29 20.04 -12.16
C GLY A 283 -29.54 21.25 -11.60
N HIS A 284 -28.66 21.83 -12.41
CA HIS A 284 -27.90 23.04 -12.12
C HIS A 284 -28.76 24.23 -11.67
N PRO A 285 -28.21 25.17 -10.88
CA PRO A 285 -26.82 25.23 -10.41
C PRO A 285 -26.54 24.38 -9.17
N HIS A 286 -25.28 23.96 -8.99
CA HIS A 286 -24.80 23.24 -7.81
C HIS A 286 -23.69 24.01 -7.11
N SER A 287 -23.74 24.08 -5.78
CA SER A 287 -22.70 24.69 -4.95
C SER A 287 -21.69 23.64 -4.51
N LEU A 288 -20.66 23.41 -5.31
CA LEU A 288 -19.62 22.43 -5.04
C LEU A 288 -18.72 22.94 -3.90
N ARG A 289 -18.47 22.07 -2.92
CA ARG A 289 -17.64 22.39 -1.75
C ARG A 289 -16.77 21.23 -1.28
N GLU A 290 -16.98 20.06 -1.87
CA GLU A 290 -16.44 18.81 -1.38
C GLU A 290 -16.02 17.94 -2.54
N ILE A 291 -14.89 17.25 -2.37
CA ILE A 291 -14.48 16.21 -3.30
C ILE A 291 -13.85 15.03 -2.57
N GLY A 292 -14.02 13.84 -3.13
CA GLY A 292 -13.36 12.64 -2.66
C GLY A 292 -12.94 11.73 -3.79
N LEU A 293 -12.08 10.78 -3.45
CA LEU A 293 -11.67 9.67 -4.30
C LEU A 293 -12.13 8.36 -3.68
N GLU A 294 -12.69 7.47 -4.48
CA GLU A 294 -13.12 6.13 -4.08
C GLU A 294 -12.31 5.06 -4.83
N ASP A 295 -12.07 3.94 -4.17
CA ASP A 295 -11.51 2.75 -4.82
C ASP A 295 -12.57 1.99 -5.64
N ASN A 296 -12.15 0.94 -6.33
CA ASN A 296 -13.00 0.03 -7.11
C ASN A 296 -14.00 -0.79 -6.26
N GLN A 297 -13.91 -0.75 -4.93
CA GLN A 297 -14.86 -1.34 -3.99
C GLN A 297 -15.81 -0.29 -3.40
N GLY A 298 -15.64 1.00 -3.73
CA GLY A 298 -16.44 2.11 -3.20
C GLY A 298 -15.97 2.61 -1.83
N ARG A 299 -14.76 2.23 -1.38
CA ARG A 299 -14.16 2.76 -0.16
C ARG A 299 -13.64 4.18 -0.41
N LEU A 300 -14.02 5.13 0.45
CA LEU A 300 -13.53 6.51 0.37
C LEU A 300 -12.04 6.54 0.73
N ILE A 301 -11.16 6.75 -0.25
CA ILE A 301 -9.71 6.83 -0.07
C ILE A 301 -9.31 8.17 0.53
N TRP A 302 -9.79 9.24 -0.07
CA TRP A 302 -9.41 10.60 0.26
C TRP A 302 -10.61 11.53 0.15
N ARG A 303 -10.62 12.56 0.99
CA ARG A 303 -11.68 13.58 1.03
C ARG A 303 -11.06 14.93 1.35
N THR A 304 -11.56 15.98 0.70
CA THR A 304 -11.27 17.38 1.07
C THR A 304 -12.52 18.24 0.94
N VAL A 305 -12.54 19.33 1.69
CA VAL A 305 -13.44 20.46 1.44
C VAL A 305 -12.66 21.62 0.82
N PHE A 306 -13.35 22.50 0.12
CA PHE A 306 -12.80 23.71 -0.48
C PHE A 306 -13.84 24.85 -0.47
N ASP A 307 -13.42 26.04 -0.86
CA ASP A 307 -14.33 27.19 -0.97
C ASP A 307 -15.47 26.92 -1.95
N THR A 308 -16.63 27.54 -1.73
CA THR A 308 -17.80 27.26 -2.57
C THR A 308 -17.57 27.70 -4.01
N GLU A 309 -17.68 26.75 -4.93
CA GLU A 309 -17.66 26.98 -6.37
C GLU A 309 -19.04 26.66 -6.97
N GLU A 310 -19.59 27.57 -7.78
CA GLU A 310 -20.88 27.36 -8.41
C GLU A 310 -20.70 26.69 -9.78
N LYS A 311 -21.20 25.46 -9.89
CA LYS A 311 -21.31 24.78 -11.18
C LYS A 311 -22.64 25.13 -11.84
N THR A 312 -22.55 25.53 -13.11
CA THR A 312 -23.70 25.87 -13.95
C THR A 312 -23.69 25.04 -15.25
N ASP A 313 -24.78 25.15 -16.04
CA ASP A 313 -24.96 24.50 -17.35
C ASP A 313 -23.97 24.96 -18.45
N ASP A 314 -23.09 25.92 -18.15
CA ASP A 314 -22.13 26.49 -19.11
C ASP A 314 -20.67 26.24 -18.71
N LEU A 315 -20.42 25.57 -17.57
CA LEU A 315 -19.09 25.44 -16.96
C LEU A 315 -18.76 23.96 -16.70
N PRO A 316 -17.83 23.35 -17.45
CA PRO A 316 -17.31 22.04 -17.09
C PRO A 316 -16.45 22.15 -15.82
N VAL A 317 -16.38 21.05 -15.06
CA VAL A 317 -15.50 20.93 -13.88
C VAL A 317 -14.46 19.87 -14.16
N ILE A 318 -13.19 20.27 -14.08
CA ILE A 318 -12.04 19.39 -14.25
C ILE A 318 -11.45 19.15 -12.87
N VAL A 319 -11.25 17.88 -12.53
CA VAL A 319 -10.65 17.47 -11.26
C VAL A 319 -9.35 16.75 -11.53
N ASP A 320 -8.25 17.20 -10.93
CA ASP A 320 -6.99 16.45 -10.82
C ASP A 320 -6.60 16.35 -9.35
N ALA A 321 -6.69 15.15 -8.78
CA ALA A 321 -6.23 14.87 -7.42
C ALA A 321 -5.01 13.96 -7.45
N ARG A 322 -3.89 14.41 -6.86
CA ARG A 322 -2.62 13.69 -6.85
C ARG A 322 -2.23 13.19 -5.48
N ILE A 323 -2.09 11.87 -5.35
CA ILE A 323 -1.53 11.19 -4.18
C ILE A 323 -0.05 10.87 -4.43
N ARG A 324 0.83 11.32 -3.54
CA ARG A 324 2.27 11.06 -3.56
C ARG A 324 2.64 10.00 -2.53
N ILE A 325 3.52 9.06 -2.88
CA ILE A 325 4.08 8.07 -1.94
C ILE A 325 5.49 8.52 -1.53
N ILE A 326 5.78 8.54 -0.22
CA ILE A 326 7.09 8.96 0.32
C ILE A 326 7.72 7.96 1.29
#